data_AF-A0A8H6C5S2-F1
#
_entry.id   AF-A0A8H6C5S2-F1
#
_cell.length_a   1.000
_cell.length_b   1.000
_cell.length_c   1.000
_cell.angle_alpha   90.00
_cell.angle_beta   90.00
_cell.angle_gamma   90.00
#
_symmetry.space_group_name_H-M   'P 1'
#
loop_
_entity.id
_entity.type
_entity.pdbx_description
1 polymer ?
#
loop_
_entity_poly.entity_id
_entity_poly.type
_entity_poly.pdbx_seq_one_letter_code
_entity_poly.pdbx_strand_id
1 'polypeptide(L)'
;MPGKTSIAIAQARLPLKETTGHTAKQSMVEIVKWYNWMSFDIIGDLAFGQSFDCLKMQSYHPWVEIIFGNLKGIAVMGACNRTAIVRHLLPYLIPKRLVQMKEDHRAATVQTVSRRMALDTDGPDFLAPNIKHNNEKKGGLNAP
;
A
#
# COMPACT_ATOMS: atom_id res chain seq x y z
N MET A 1 2.86 -28.34 -8.31
CA MET A 1 1.42 -28.09 -8.03
C MET A 1 1.01 -26.84 -8.80
N PRO A 2 -0.15 -26.84 -9.47
CA PRO A 2 -0.47 -25.86 -10.53
C PRO A 2 -0.46 -24.44 -9.95
N GLY A 3 0.28 -23.57 -10.63
CA GLY A 3 0.72 -22.28 -10.13
C GLY A 3 -0.43 -21.33 -9.83
N LYS A 4 -0.54 -20.93 -8.56
CA LYS A 4 -1.26 -19.72 -8.15
C LYS A 4 -0.58 -18.55 -8.85
N THR A 5 -1.06 -18.22 -10.04
CA THR A 5 -0.60 -17.03 -10.75
C THR A 5 -1.02 -15.86 -9.86
N SER A 6 -0.07 -15.07 -9.37
CA SER A 6 -0.33 -13.89 -8.54
C SER A 6 -1.49 -13.09 -9.14
N ILE A 7 -2.44 -12.67 -8.31
CA ILE A 7 -3.66 -11.96 -8.75
C ILE A 7 -3.27 -10.71 -9.55
N ALA A 8 -2.18 -10.05 -9.15
CA ALA A 8 -1.60 -8.93 -9.87
C ALA A 8 -1.09 -9.30 -11.28
N ILE A 9 -0.48 -10.48 -11.45
CA ILE A 9 -0.04 -10.99 -12.76
C ILE A 9 -1.24 -11.35 -13.64
N ALA A 10 -2.29 -11.93 -13.06
CA ALA A 10 -3.53 -12.20 -13.78
C ALA A 10 -4.21 -10.90 -14.25
N GLN A 11 -4.19 -9.86 -13.42
CA GLN A 11 -4.72 -8.53 -13.73
C GLN A 11 -3.91 -7.83 -14.82
N ALA A 12 -2.57 -7.91 -14.78
CA ALA A 12 -1.69 -7.33 -15.80
C ALA A 12 -1.94 -7.89 -17.21
N ARG A 13 -2.49 -9.11 -17.31
CA ARG A 13 -2.76 -9.78 -18.59
C ARG A 13 -4.04 -9.30 -19.29
N LEU A 14 -4.97 -8.68 -18.55
CA LEU A 14 -6.27 -8.24 -19.08
C LEU A 14 -6.16 -7.01 -20.01
N PRO A 15 -5.44 -5.92 -19.64
CA PRO A 15 -5.35 -4.73 -20.49
C PRO A 15 -4.60 -4.98 -21.82
N LEU A 16 -3.65 -5.92 -21.84
CA LEU A 16 -2.84 -6.22 -23.02
C LEU A 16 -3.67 -6.87 -24.15
N LYS A 17 -4.78 -7.54 -23.84
CA LYS A 17 -5.66 -8.14 -24.84
C LYS A 17 -6.68 -7.15 -25.41
N GLU A 18 -7.10 -6.17 -24.64
CA GLU A 18 -8.08 -5.16 -25.08
C GLU A 18 -7.46 -4.14 -26.06
N THR A 19 -6.14 -3.94 -26.02
CA THR A 19 -5.43 -3.07 -26.95
C THR A 19 -5.26 -3.63 -28.37
N THR A 20 -5.46 -4.94 -28.59
CA THR A 20 -5.21 -5.58 -29.90
C THR A 20 -6.39 -5.54 -30.87
N GLY A 21 -7.52 -4.97 -30.49
CA GLY A 21 -8.56 -4.70 -31.47
C GLY A 21 -9.65 -3.82 -30.91
N HIS A 22 -9.56 -2.51 -31.14
CA HIS A 22 -10.71 -1.61 -31.32
C HIS A 22 -10.23 -0.30 -32.00
N THR A 23 -11.07 0.18 -32.89
CA THR A 23 -10.89 1.22 -33.91
C THR A 23 -10.68 2.62 -33.31
N ALA A 24 -9.69 3.34 -33.83
CA ALA A 24 -9.54 4.81 -33.94
C ALA A 24 -10.36 5.75 -33.03
N LYS A 25 -10.34 5.53 -31.71
CA LYS A 25 -10.38 6.61 -30.73
C LYS A 25 -9.31 6.29 -29.71
N GLN A 26 -8.09 6.73 -30.03
CA GLN A 26 -6.86 6.43 -29.35
C GLN A 26 -6.95 6.95 -27.90
N SER A 27 -7.52 6.15 -26.99
CA SER A 27 -7.49 6.41 -25.56
C SER A 27 -6.02 6.32 -25.17
N MET A 28 -5.37 7.48 -25.09
CA MET A 28 -3.97 7.57 -24.74
C MET A 28 -3.84 7.06 -23.30
N VAL A 29 -3.41 5.81 -23.14
CA VAL A 29 -3.14 5.23 -21.83
C VAL A 29 -1.90 5.94 -21.31
N GLU A 30 -2.04 6.65 -20.20
CA GLU A 30 -0.89 7.21 -19.51
C GLU A 30 -0.09 6.05 -18.89
N ILE A 31 0.94 5.61 -19.62
CA ILE A 31 1.75 4.43 -19.27
C ILE A 31 2.36 4.53 -17.87
N VAL A 32 2.65 5.75 -17.41
CA VAL A 32 3.18 6.02 -16.06
C VAL A 32 2.16 5.63 -14.98
N LYS A 33 0.89 6.04 -15.13
CA LYS A 33 -0.18 5.64 -14.19
C LYS A 33 -0.40 4.14 -14.20
N TRP A 34 -0.46 3.55 -15.39
CA TRP A 34 -0.68 2.12 -15.54
C TRP A 34 0.43 1.29 -14.87
N TYR A 35 1.69 1.69 -15.07
CA TYR A 35 2.83 1.04 -14.43
C TYR A 35 2.82 1.21 -12.91
N ASN A 36 2.44 2.40 -12.41
CA ASN A 36 2.29 2.64 -10.98
C ASN A 36 1.18 1.75 -10.38
N TRP A 37 0.00 1.66 -11.00
CA TRP A 37 -1.09 0.78 -10.53
C TRP A 37 -0.65 -0.68 -10.47
N MET A 38 -0.01 -1.18 -11.53
CA MET A 38 0.56 -2.52 -11.55
C MET A 38 1.54 -2.73 -10.40
N SER A 39 2.45 -1.77 -10.19
CA SER A 39 3.47 -1.87 -9.14
C SER A 39 2.84 -1.97 -7.77
N PHE A 40 1.81 -1.18 -7.47
CA PHE A 40 1.12 -1.26 -6.18
C PHE A 40 0.36 -2.57 -6.01
N ASP A 41 -0.29 -3.10 -7.06
CA ASP A 41 -0.96 -4.39 -6.97
C ASP A 41 0.02 -5.54 -6.71
N ILE A 42 1.20 -5.52 -7.35
CA ILE A 42 2.28 -6.49 -7.09
C ILE A 42 2.81 -6.34 -5.65
N ILE A 43 3.08 -5.11 -5.20
CA ILE A 43 3.55 -4.86 -3.83
C ILE A 43 2.51 -5.32 -2.82
N GLY A 44 1.22 -5.07 -3.06
CA GLY A 44 0.14 -5.53 -2.20
C GLY A 44 0.13 -7.05 -2.05
N ASP A 45 0.22 -7.76 -3.18
CA ASP A 45 0.19 -9.22 -3.20
C ASP A 45 1.41 -9.81 -2.48
N LEU A 46 2.61 -9.24 -2.68
CA LEU A 46 3.84 -9.72 -2.02
C LEU A 46 3.93 -9.34 -0.55
N ALA A 47 3.50 -8.13 -0.17
CA ALA A 47 3.64 -7.64 1.20
C ALA A 47 2.49 -8.12 2.11
N PHE A 48 1.26 -8.17 1.58
CA PHE A 48 0.05 -8.41 2.37
C PHE A 48 -0.75 -9.63 1.90
N GLY A 49 -0.32 -10.33 0.84
CA GLY A 49 -1.08 -11.45 0.29
C GLY A 49 -2.39 -11.02 -0.38
N GLN A 50 -2.55 -9.72 -0.72
CA GLN A 50 -3.74 -9.17 -1.37
C GLN A 50 -3.38 -8.07 -2.39
N SER A 51 -3.93 -8.17 -3.60
CA SER A 51 -3.89 -7.06 -4.57
C SER A 51 -4.75 -5.89 -4.06
N PHE A 52 -4.40 -4.66 -4.44
CA PHE A 52 -5.22 -3.47 -4.18
C PHE A 52 -6.24 -3.20 -5.29
N ASP A 53 -6.23 -4.02 -6.34
CA ASP A 53 -7.08 -3.90 -7.53
C ASP A 53 -6.95 -2.54 -8.25
N CYS A 54 -5.81 -1.86 -8.10
CA CYS A 54 -5.55 -0.55 -8.71
C CYS A 54 -5.65 -0.63 -10.24
N LEU A 55 -5.14 -1.70 -10.84
CA LEU A 55 -5.15 -1.91 -12.28
C LEU A 55 -6.57 -2.20 -12.81
N LYS A 56 -7.37 -2.94 -12.02
CA LYS A 56 -8.77 -3.26 -12.34
C LYS A 56 -9.66 -2.03 -12.26
N MET A 57 -9.46 -1.19 -11.24
CA MET A 57 -10.25 0.02 -11.03
C MET A 57 -9.75 1.21 -11.87
N GLN A 58 -8.54 1.12 -12.45
CA GLN A 58 -7.86 2.24 -13.12
C GLN A 58 -7.76 3.48 -12.22
N SER A 59 -7.58 3.24 -10.92
CA SER A 59 -7.48 4.26 -9.89
C SER A 59 -6.64 3.70 -8.73
N TYR A 60 -6.03 4.58 -7.95
CA TYR A 60 -5.36 4.13 -6.74
C TYR A 60 -6.40 3.72 -5.70
N HIS A 61 -6.13 2.63 -4.99
CA HIS A 61 -6.89 2.29 -3.80
C HIS A 61 -6.73 3.43 -2.76
N PRO A 62 -7.77 3.80 -2.00
CA PRO A 62 -7.70 4.93 -1.06
C PRO A 62 -6.51 4.87 -0.10
N TRP A 63 -6.16 3.67 0.38
CA TRP A 63 -4.96 3.48 1.22
C TRP A 63 -3.65 3.88 0.51
N VAL A 64 -3.51 3.60 -0.78
CA VAL A 64 -2.33 3.96 -1.59
C VAL A 64 -2.26 5.48 -1.80
N GLU A 65 -3.40 6.15 -2.00
CA GLU A 65 -3.44 7.61 -2.12
C GLU A 65 -2.97 8.30 -0.85
N ILE A 66 -3.38 7.79 0.32
CA ILE A 66 -2.96 8.32 1.61
C ILE A 66 -1.44 8.16 1.80
N ILE A 67 -0.83 7.06 1.34
CA ILE A 67 0.62 6.86 1.39
C ILE A 67 1.36 7.96 0.64
N PHE A 68 0.92 8.34 -0.56
CA PHE A 68 1.54 9.43 -1.32
C PHE A 68 1.45 10.77 -0.58
N GLY A 69 0.31 11.05 0.05
CA GLY A 69 0.14 12.22 0.90
C GLY A 69 1.11 12.22 2.08
N ASN A 70 1.24 11.08 2.75
CA ASN A 70 2.16 10.93 3.88
C ASN A 70 3.63 11.06 3.46
N LEU A 71 4.03 10.51 2.31
CA LEU A 71 5.41 10.61 1.81
C LEU A 71 5.80 12.06 1.53
N LYS A 72 4.91 12.84 0.90
CA LYS A 72 5.10 14.29 0.73
C LYS A 72 5.18 15.00 2.08
N GLY A 73 4.32 14.61 3.02
CA GLY A 73 4.35 15.11 4.40
C GLY A 73 5.70 14.88 5.09
N ILE A 74 6.28 13.68 4.95
CA ILE A 74 7.60 13.35 5.50
C ILE A 74 8.69 14.25 4.89
N ALA A 75 8.68 14.45 3.56
CA ALA A 75 9.65 15.31 2.90
C ALA A 75 9.55 16.77 3.38
N VAL A 76 8.33 17.30 3.48
CA VAL A 76 8.07 18.66 3.97
C VAL A 76 8.49 18.80 5.43
N MET A 77 8.08 17.88 6.30
CA MET A 77 8.48 17.88 7.72
C MET A 77 10.00 17.77 7.87
N GLY A 78 10.65 16.95 7.03
CA GLY A 78 12.10 16.85 6.97
C GLY A 78 12.77 18.17 6.61
N ALA A 79 12.23 18.93 5.65
CA ALA A 79 12.72 20.25 5.31
C ALA A 79 12.49 21.28 6.44
N CYS A 80 11.28 21.30 7.02
CA CYS A 80 10.94 22.19 8.14
C CYS A 80 11.84 21.96 9.35
N ASN A 81 12.17 20.71 9.66
CA ASN A 81 13.00 20.35 10.80
C ASN A 81 14.49 20.72 10.65
N ARG A 82 14.95 21.07 9.45
CA ARG A 82 16.35 21.50 9.22
C ARG A 82 16.64 22.91 9.72
N THR A 83 15.62 23.75 9.87
CA THR A 83 15.80 25.14 10.32
C THR A 83 15.26 25.29 11.74
N ALA A 84 16.10 25.79 12.66
CA ALA A 84 15.76 25.85 14.08
C ALA A 84 14.50 26.68 14.34
N ILE A 85 14.35 27.82 13.64
CA ILE A 85 13.20 28.72 13.80
C ILE A 85 11.91 28.03 13.34
N VAL A 86 11.89 27.46 12.13
CA VAL A 86 10.69 26.79 11.61
C VAL A 86 10.32 25.61 12.48
N ARG A 87 11.28 24.80 12.95
CA ARG A 87 11.03 23.69 13.86
C ARG A 87 10.28 24.11 15.13
N HIS A 88 10.66 25.24 15.75
CA HIS A 88 10.00 25.73 16.96
C HIS A 88 8.61 26.32 16.69
N LEU A 89 8.40 26.90 15.50
CA LEU A 89 7.10 27.46 15.10
C LEU A 89 6.15 26.43 14.48
N LEU A 90 6.68 25.29 14.03
CA LEU A 90 5.95 24.23 13.36
C LEU A 90 4.68 23.75 14.10
N PRO A 91 4.69 23.48 15.42
CA PRO A 91 3.47 23.04 16.12
C PRO A 91 2.35 24.08 16.10
N TYR A 92 2.68 25.36 15.94
CA TYR A 92 1.69 26.45 15.85
C TYR A 92 1.19 26.66 14.41
N LEU A 93 2.00 26.29 13.42
CA LEU A 93 1.68 26.44 11.99
C LEU A 93 0.93 25.24 11.41
N ILE A 94 1.02 24.06 12.03
CA ILE A 94 0.35 22.86 11.53
C ILE A 94 -1.16 22.96 11.82
N PRO A 95 -2.03 23.01 10.79
CA PRO A 95 -3.46 22.98 11.00
C PRO A 95 -3.92 21.60 11.50
N LYS A 96 -4.96 21.60 12.36
CA LYS A 96 -5.56 20.38 12.93
C LYS A 96 -5.95 19.34 11.87
N ARG A 97 -6.35 19.79 10.67
CA ARG A 97 -6.66 18.91 9.53
C ARG A 97 -5.48 18.01 9.15
N LEU A 98 -4.26 18.52 9.11
CA LEU A 98 -3.09 17.72 8.75
C LEU A 98 -2.74 16.70 9.85
N VAL A 99 -2.95 17.06 11.10
CA VAL A 99 -2.81 16.12 12.23
C VAL A 99 -3.83 14.98 12.10
N GLN A 100 -5.09 15.31 11.79
CA GLN A 100 -6.13 14.30 11.58
C GLN A 100 -5.78 13.36 10.42
N MET A 101 -5.35 13.91 9.27
CA MET A 101 -4.96 13.09 8.12
C MET A 101 -3.81 12.12 8.43
N LYS A 102 -2.87 12.52 9.30
CA LYS A 102 -1.80 11.64 9.79
C LYS A 102 -2.37 10.49 10.64
N GLU A 103 -3.30 10.78 11.53
CA GLU A 103 -3.93 9.74 12.36
C GLU A 103 -4.80 8.80 11.52
N ASP A 104 -5.52 9.32 10.53
CA ASP A 104 -6.32 8.51 9.60
C ASP A 104 -5.41 7.55 8.80
N HIS A 105 -4.26 8.02 8.32
CA HIS A 105 -3.24 7.18 7.68
C HIS A 105 -2.72 6.07 8.61
N ARG A 106 -2.46 6.42 9.87
CA ARG A 106 -2.02 5.45 10.89
C ARG A 106 -3.11 4.41 11.12
N ALA A 107 -4.36 4.83 11.26
CA ALA A 107 -5.50 3.94 11.46
C ALA A 107 -5.71 2.99 10.28
N ALA A 108 -5.66 3.50 9.04
CA ALA A 108 -5.80 2.68 7.84
C ALA A 108 -4.67 1.65 7.71
N THR A 109 -3.43 2.04 8.02
CA THR A 109 -2.29 1.12 8.04
C THR A 109 -2.45 0.04 9.11
N VAL A 110 -2.85 0.42 10.32
CA VAL A 110 -3.15 -0.54 11.39
C VAL A 110 -4.24 -1.51 10.97
N GLN A 111 -5.33 -1.03 10.38
CA GLN A 111 -6.43 -1.87 9.93
C GLN A 111 -5.97 -2.91 8.89
N THR A 112 -5.17 -2.50 7.88
CA THR A 112 -4.65 -3.41 6.85
C THR A 112 -3.77 -4.50 7.46
N VAL A 113 -2.86 -4.13 8.37
CA VAL A 113 -1.96 -5.10 9.03
C VAL A 113 -2.74 -6.01 9.99
N SER A 114 -3.64 -5.46 10.81
CA SER A 114 -4.47 -6.22 11.74
C SER A 114 -5.37 -7.21 11.01
N ARG A 115 -5.94 -6.83 9.87
CA ARG A 115 -6.69 -7.74 8.99
C ARG A 115 -5.81 -8.92 8.56
N ARG A 116 -4.58 -8.65 8.10
CA ARG A 116 -3.65 -9.71 7.68
C ARG A 116 -3.26 -10.63 8.84
N MET A 117 -3.04 -10.08 10.02
CA MET A 117 -2.72 -10.84 11.23
C MET A 117 -3.87 -11.74 11.70
N ALA A 118 -5.12 -11.35 11.45
CA ALA A 118 -6.30 -12.15 11.78
C ALA A 118 -6.53 -13.32 10.80
N LEU A 119 -5.94 -13.25 9.61
CA LEU A 119 -5.96 -14.34 8.64
C LEU A 119 -4.87 -15.34 9.02
N ASP A 120 -5.25 -16.44 9.69
CA ASP A 120 -4.35 -17.53 10.08
C ASP A 120 -4.02 -18.45 8.89
N THR A 121 -3.43 -17.84 7.86
CA THR A 121 -3.03 -18.50 6.63
C THR A 121 -1.54 -18.32 6.39
N ASP A 122 -0.86 -19.45 6.12
CA ASP A 122 0.51 -19.55 5.58
C ASP A 122 0.52 -19.06 4.12
N GLY A 123 0.10 -17.82 3.91
CA GLY A 123 0.14 -17.12 2.63
C GLY A 123 1.59 -16.89 2.18
N PRO A 124 1.90 -16.92 0.88
CA PRO A 124 3.25 -16.71 0.35
C PRO A 124 3.67 -15.23 0.33
N ASP A 125 3.36 -14.49 1.40
CA ASP A 125 3.66 -13.05 1.54
C ASP A 125 4.75 -12.79 2.60
N PHE A 126 5.31 -11.59 2.59
CA PHE A 126 6.42 -11.22 3.49
C PHE A 126 6.01 -11.10 4.96
N LEU A 127 4.72 -10.95 5.28
CA LEU A 127 4.24 -10.85 6.65
C LEU A 127 4.04 -12.22 7.30
N ALA A 128 3.72 -13.26 6.52
CA ALA A 128 3.45 -14.60 7.05
C ALA A 128 4.58 -15.15 7.95
N PRO A 129 5.87 -15.10 7.57
CA PRO A 129 6.95 -15.59 8.44
C PRO A 129 7.08 -14.80 9.74
N ASN A 130 6.87 -13.48 9.68
CA ASN A 130 6.98 -12.59 10.83
C ASN A 130 5.83 -12.81 11.83
N ILE A 131 4.61 -13.01 11.33
CA ILE A 131 3.43 -13.32 12.14
C ILE A 131 3.62 -14.67 12.85
N LYS A 132 4.07 -15.68 12.12
CA LYS A 132 4.35 -17.02 12.68
C LYS A 132 5.39 -16.98 13.79
N HIS A 133 6.54 -16.33 13.55
CA HIS A 133 7.58 -16.16 14.57
C HIS A 133 7.08 -15.43 15.83
N ASN A 134 6.26 -14.40 15.67
CA ASN A 134 5.70 -13.66 16.79
C ASN A 134 4.68 -14.49 17.60
N ASN A 135 3.87 -15.29 16.93
CA ASN A 135 2.93 -16.20 17.59
C ASN A 135 3.66 -17.31 18.36
N GLU A 136 4.72 -17.88 17.79
CA GLU A 136 5.59 -18.87 18.45
C GLU A 136 6.26 -18.29 19.72
N LYS A 137 6.77 -17.06 19.68
CA LYS A 137 7.31 -16.38 20.87
C LYS A 137 6.26 -16.12 21.95
N LYS A 138 5.05 -15.70 21.58
CA LYS A 138 3.94 -15.52 22.53
C LYS A 138 3.46 -16.84 23.14
N GLY A 139 3.50 -17.93 22.37
CA GLY A 139 3.23 -19.27 22.86
C GLY A 139 4.32 -19.78 23.81
N GLY A 140 5.59 -19.50 23.51
CA GLY A 140 6.74 -19.87 24.34
C GLY A 140 6.85 -19.13 25.68
N LEU A 141 6.28 -17.92 25.78
CA LEU A 141 6.16 -17.20 27.07
C LEU A 141 5.03 -17.72 27.98
N ASN A 142 4.19 -18.64 27.49
CA ASN A 142 3.11 -19.28 28.25
C ASN A 142 3.32 -20.80 28.41
N ALA A 143 4.52 -21.30 28.12
CA ALA A 143 4.88 -22.68 28.43
C ALA A 143 5.25 -22.78 29.94
N PRO A 144 4.77 -23.81 30.66
CA PRO A 144 4.96 -23.96 32.11
C PRO A 144 6.42 -24.08 32.54
#